data_AF-A0A3D2SG07-F1
#
_entry.id   AF-A0A3D2SG07-F1
#
_cell.length_a   1.000
_cell.length_b   1.000
_cell.length_c   1.000
_cell.angle_alpha   90.00
_cell.angle_beta   90.00
_cell.angle_gamma   90.00
#
_symmetry.space_group_name_H-M   'P 1'
#
loop_
_entity.id
_entity.type
_entity.pdbx_description
1 polymer ?
#
loop_
_entity_poly.entity_id
_entity_poly.type
_entity_poly.pdbx_seq_one_letter_code
_entity_poly.pdbx_strand_id
1 'polypeptide(L)'
;MRAKQNERDFEHLVKQNEGFILKCVNAALHKYVTKSDDEYSIALSAFTQAVKDYSEDKGTFLGFASMVIRRRLVDYIRKESRHYVGAHKKVIWKITIMASVRRGW
;
A
#
# COMPACT_ATOMS: atom_id res chain seq x y z
N MET A 1 -13.06 20.30 14.26
CA MET A 1 -11.97 19.75 13.42
C MET A 1 -12.15 20.20 11.95
N ARG A 2 -11.66 21.39 11.58
CA ARG A 2 -11.71 21.92 10.20
C ARG A 2 -10.46 21.50 9.40
N ALA A 3 -10.31 20.20 9.15
CA ALA A 3 -9.20 19.67 8.35
C ALA A 3 -9.69 18.61 7.35
N LYS A 4 -10.92 18.80 6.81
CA LYS A 4 -11.52 17.90 5.81
C LYS A 4 -11.48 18.45 4.37
N GLN A 5 -10.97 19.66 4.11
CA GLN A 5 -11.38 20.43 2.92
C GLN A 5 -10.29 21.10 2.06
N ASN A 6 -9.00 20.88 2.28
CA ASN A 6 -7.99 21.37 1.35
C ASN A 6 -7.41 20.23 0.50
N GLU A 7 -8.04 19.97 -0.64
CA GLU A 7 -7.52 19.05 -1.67
C GLU A 7 -6.07 19.41 -2.04
N ARG A 8 -5.74 20.71 -2.06
CA ARG A 8 -4.39 21.21 -2.36
C ARG A 8 -3.33 20.77 -1.36
N ASP A 9 -3.66 20.78 -0.07
CA ASP A 9 -2.73 20.36 0.98
C ASP A 9 -2.50 18.84 0.92
N PHE A 10 -3.55 18.08 0.58
CA PHE A 10 -3.46 16.64 0.35
C PHE A 10 -2.63 16.30 -0.89
N GLU A 11 -2.86 16.97 -2.02
CA GLU A 11 -2.06 16.80 -3.23
C GLU A 11 -0.57 17.10 -2.97
N HIS A 12 -0.28 18.15 -2.20
CA HIS A 12 1.09 18.49 -1.83
C HIS A 12 1.72 17.40 -0.95
N LEU A 13 0.98 16.88 0.04
CA LEU A 13 1.42 15.77 0.88
C LEU A 13 1.69 14.51 0.05
N VAL A 14 0.82 14.19 -0.91
CA VAL A 14 1.01 13.06 -1.83
C VAL A 14 2.28 13.24 -2.65
N LYS A 15 2.50 14.42 -3.24
CA LYS A 15 3.72 14.71 -4.02
C LYS A 15 4.99 14.56 -3.18
N GLN A 16 4.96 15.02 -1.93
CA GLN A 16 6.09 14.86 -1.00
C GLN A 16 6.35 13.40 -0.62
N ASN A 17 5.31 12.60 -0.51
CA ASN A 17 5.40 11.18 -0.11
C ASN A 17 5.41 10.21 -1.30
N GLU A 18 5.44 10.72 -2.53
CA GLU A 18 5.35 9.92 -3.75
C GLU A 18 6.47 8.87 -3.83
N GLY A 19 7.71 9.28 -3.54
CA GLY A 19 8.85 8.35 -3.48
C GLY A 19 8.68 7.27 -2.41
N PHE A 20 8.04 7.60 -1.29
CA PHE A 20 7.72 6.64 -0.23
C PHE A 20 6.65 5.63 -0.67
N ILE A 21 5.59 6.10 -1.34
CA ILE A 21 4.51 5.24 -1.86
C ILE A 21 5.09 4.26 -2.88
N LEU A 22 5.86 4.75 -3.87
CA LEU A 22 6.51 3.89 -4.86
C LEU A 22 7.46 2.87 -4.21
N LYS A 23 8.25 3.31 -3.21
CA LYS A 23 9.13 2.39 -2.46
C LYS A 23 8.33 1.30 -1.75
N CYS A 24 7.19 1.63 -1.15
CA CYS A 24 6.32 0.64 -0.49
C CYS A 24 5.74 -0.36 -1.49
N VAL A 25 5.27 0.11 -2.65
CA VAL A 25 4.71 -0.74 -3.71
C VAL A 25 5.77 -1.68 -4.27
N ASN A 26 6.93 -1.12 -4.64
CA ASN A 26 8.05 -1.89 -5.18
C ASN A 26 8.55 -2.95 -4.18
N ALA A 27 8.61 -2.60 -2.90
CA ALA A 27 8.99 -3.54 -1.83
C ALA A 27 7.93 -4.63 -1.59
N ALA A 28 6.64 -4.32 -1.77
CA ALA A 28 5.55 -5.27 -1.59
C ALA A 28 5.46 -6.27 -2.76
N LEU A 29 5.68 -5.81 -3.99
CA LEU A 29 5.52 -6.60 -5.21
C LEU A 29 6.81 -7.25 -5.70
N HIS A 30 7.97 -6.76 -5.23
CA HIS A 30 9.28 -7.11 -5.81
C HIS A 30 9.36 -6.87 -7.32
N LYS A 31 8.63 -5.86 -7.82
CA LYS A 31 8.55 -5.43 -9.21
C LYS A 31 8.74 -3.92 -9.26
N TYR A 32 9.30 -3.40 -10.34
CA TYR A 32 9.30 -1.97 -10.62
C TYR A 32 7.90 -1.52 -11.06
N VAL A 33 7.31 -0.61 -10.28
CA VAL A 33 6.00 -0.02 -10.53
C VAL A 33 6.15 1.47 -10.83
N THR A 34 5.36 1.93 -11.77
CA THR A 34 5.23 3.30 -12.24
C THR A 34 3.92 3.92 -11.78
N LYS A 35 3.76 5.23 -11.98
CA LYS A 35 2.55 5.95 -11.60
C LYS A 35 1.32 5.57 -12.45
N SER A 36 1.54 4.96 -13.61
CA SER A 36 0.49 4.54 -14.53
C SER A 36 -0.06 3.15 -14.22
N ASP A 37 0.58 2.40 -13.32
CA ASP A 37 0.17 1.06 -12.95
C ASP A 37 -1.00 1.08 -11.95
N ASP A 38 -1.86 0.07 -12.02
CA ASP A 38 -3.00 -0.08 -11.12
C ASP A 38 -2.57 -0.21 -9.66
N GLU A 39 -1.43 -0.87 -9.40
CA GLU A 39 -0.92 -1.02 -8.04
C GLU A 39 -0.53 0.31 -7.40
N TYR A 40 -0.04 1.27 -8.19
CA TYR A 40 0.22 2.62 -7.70
C TYR A 40 -1.08 3.33 -7.32
N SER A 41 -2.12 3.23 -8.16
CA SER A 41 -3.44 3.81 -7.89
C SER A 41 -4.07 3.24 -6.60
N ILE A 42 -3.92 1.93 -6.39
CA ILE A 42 -4.39 1.25 -5.17
C ILE A 42 -3.62 1.73 -3.94
N ALA A 43 -2.30 1.85 -4.04
CA ALA A 43 -1.45 2.34 -2.97
C ALA A 43 -1.73 3.80 -2.64
N LEU A 44 -1.99 4.65 -3.63
CA LEU A 44 -2.36 6.03 -3.43
C LEU A 44 -3.68 6.15 -2.66
N SER A 45 -4.71 5.41 -3.07
CA SER A 45 -5.98 5.35 -2.34
C SER A 45 -5.78 4.83 -0.91
N ALA A 46 -4.88 3.86 -0.71
CA ALA A 46 -4.54 3.33 0.60
C ALA A 46 -3.89 4.39 1.49
N PHE A 47 -2.99 5.18 0.93
CA PHE A 47 -2.32 6.28 1.61
C PHE A 47 -3.32 7.37 1.99
N THR A 48 -4.24 7.76 1.10
CA THR A 48 -5.32 8.70 1.42
C THR A 48 -6.14 8.24 2.63
N GLN A 49 -6.47 6.95 2.67
CA GLN A 49 -7.20 6.38 3.80
C GLN A 49 -6.34 6.41 5.08
N ALA A 50 -5.05 6.07 4.97
CA ALA A 50 -4.14 6.12 6.10
C ALA A 50 -4.01 7.53 6.68
N VAL A 51 -3.96 8.57 5.85
CA VAL A 51 -3.96 9.98 6.30
C VAL A 51 -5.24 10.32 7.08
N LYS A 52 -6.39 9.82 6.62
CA LYS A 52 -7.69 10.09 7.27
C LYS A 52 -7.91 9.31 8.57
N ASP A 53 -7.41 8.08 8.63
CA ASP A 53 -7.65 7.16 9.74
C ASP A 53 -6.49 7.10 10.75
N TYR A 54 -5.41 7.82 10.50
CA TYR A 54 -4.27 7.84 11.40
C TYR A 54 -4.64 8.47 12.75
N SER A 55 -4.12 7.86 13.80
CA SER A 55 -4.29 8.28 15.18
C SER A 55 -2.99 7.96 15.93
N GLU A 56 -2.63 8.77 16.91
CA GLU A 56 -1.30 8.73 17.56
C GLU A 56 -1.04 7.41 18.31
N ASP A 57 -2.09 6.69 18.69
CA ASP A 57 -2.04 5.34 19.28
C ASP A 57 -1.50 4.26 18.31
N LYS A 58 -1.46 4.54 17.01
CA LYS A 58 -1.02 3.59 15.98
C LYS A 58 0.49 3.63 15.69
N GLY A 59 1.25 4.42 16.45
CA GLY A 59 2.70 4.59 16.28
C GLY A 59 3.03 5.63 15.21
N THR A 60 4.12 5.46 14.46
CA THR A 60 4.53 6.45 13.45
C THR A 60 3.62 6.42 12.22
N PHE A 61 3.26 7.60 11.70
CA PHE A 61 2.42 7.73 10.51
C PHE A 61 2.96 6.92 9.30
N LEU A 62 4.26 7.00 9.02
CA LEU A 62 4.87 6.26 7.91
C LEU A 62 4.78 4.74 8.10
N GLY A 63 4.95 4.25 9.34
CA GLY A 63 4.79 2.83 9.65
C GLY A 63 3.35 2.36 9.42
N PHE A 64 2.39 3.13 9.91
CA PHE A 64 0.97 2.88 9.70
C PHE A 64 0.58 2.92 8.21
N ALA A 65 1.00 3.97 7.49
CA ALA A 65 0.73 4.11 6.06
C ALA A 65 1.32 2.97 5.22
N SER A 66 2.57 2.56 5.52
CA SER A 66 3.20 1.41 4.86
C SER A 66 2.39 0.12 5.08
N MET A 67 1.90 -0.10 6.31
CA MET A 67 1.06 -1.25 6.64
C MET A 67 -0.25 -1.25 5.86
N VAL A 68 -0.95 -0.10 5.80
CA VAL A 68 -2.23 0.04 5.08
C VAL A 68 -2.04 -0.18 3.57
N ILE A 69 -1.00 0.41 2.98
CA ILE A 69 -0.63 0.22 1.56
C ILE A 69 -0.39 -1.26 1.28
N ARG A 70 0.48 -1.90 2.07
CA ARG A 70 0.84 -3.31 1.89
C ARG A 70 -0.39 -4.21 1.99
N ARG A 71 -1.28 -3.96 2.96
CA ARG A 71 -2.51 -4.74 3.14
C ARG A 71 -3.42 -4.65 1.91
N ARG A 72 -3.68 -3.44 1.41
CA ARG A 72 -4.51 -3.25 0.21
C ARG A 72 -3.91 -3.87 -1.05
N LEU A 73 -2.59 -3.77 -1.23
CA LEU A 73 -1.90 -4.43 -2.33
C LEU A 73 -2.03 -5.96 -2.25
N VAL A 74 -1.82 -6.54 -1.06
CA VAL A 74 -2.01 -7.98 -0.86
C VAL A 74 -3.45 -8.39 -1.17
N ASP A 75 -4.44 -7.63 -0.73
CA ASP A 75 -5.85 -7.92 -1.00
C ASP A 75 -6.17 -7.86 -2.50
N TYR A 76 -5.64 -6.87 -3.22
CA TYR A 76 -5.75 -6.76 -4.67
C TYR A 76 -5.12 -7.97 -5.38
N ILE A 77 -3.87 -8.28 -5.07
CA ILE A 77 -3.15 -9.43 -5.66
C ILE A 77 -3.90 -10.73 -5.39
N ARG A 78 -4.45 -10.91 -4.19
CA ARG A 78 -5.27 -12.09 -3.85
C ARG A 78 -6.54 -12.15 -4.69
N LYS A 79 -7.18 -11.01 -5.00
CA LYS A 79 -8.36 -10.94 -5.87
C LYS A 79 -8.00 -11.26 -7.33
N GLU A 80 -6.88 -10.73 -7.81
CA GLU A 80 -6.38 -10.95 -9.17
C GLU A 80 -5.96 -12.40 -9.39
N SER A 81 -5.39 -13.04 -8.37
CA SER A 81 -5.00 -14.46 -8.40
C SER A 81 -6.16 -15.43 -8.58
N ARG A 82 -7.37 -15.02 -8.19
CA ARG A 82 -8.59 -15.81 -8.41
C ARG A 82 -9.04 -15.75 -9.87
N HIS A 83 -8.60 -14.74 -10.61
CA HIS A 83 -8.93 -14.54 -12.02
C HIS A 83 -7.85 -15.11 -12.95
N TYR A 84 -6.56 -15.10 -12.55
CA TYR A 84 -5.46 -15.61 -13.38
C TYR A 84 -5.04 -17.05 -13.05
N VAL A 85 -5.33 -17.97 -13.98
CA VAL A 85 -4.89 -19.38 -13.94
C VAL A 85 -3.43 -19.48 -14.40
N GLY A 86 -2.54 -20.03 -13.56
CA GLY A 86 -1.25 -20.57 -14.00
C GLY A 86 0.02 -19.88 -13.47
N ALA A 87 0.33 -18.65 -13.91
CA ALA A 87 1.69 -18.10 -13.76
C ALA A 87 1.93 -17.26 -12.48
N HIS A 88 0.93 -16.53 -11.98
CA HIS A 88 1.11 -15.58 -10.86
C HIS A 88 1.19 -16.24 -9.47
N LYS A 89 0.89 -17.54 -9.34
CA LYS A 89 0.77 -18.21 -8.03
C LYS A 89 2.07 -18.22 -7.19
N LYS A 90 3.26 -18.19 -7.83
CA LYS A 90 4.56 -18.25 -7.15
C LYS A 90 4.94 -16.97 -6.39
N VAL A 91 4.65 -15.79 -6.96
CA VAL A 91 4.94 -14.48 -6.31
C VAL A 91 4.02 -14.27 -5.10
N ILE A 92 2.77 -14.71 -5.23
CA ILE A 92 1.69 -14.52 -4.24
C ILE A 92 1.88 -15.40 -3.02
N TRP A 93 2.32 -16.65 -3.21
CA TRP A 93 2.70 -17.52 -2.09
C TRP A 93 3.87 -16.94 -1.31
N LYS A 94 4.88 -16.34 -1.97
CA LYS A 94 6.00 -15.70 -1.27
C LYS A 94 5.59 -14.47 -0.45
N ILE A 95 4.72 -13.61 -1.00
CA ILE A 95 4.19 -12.42 -0.29
C ILE A 95 3.24 -12.81 0.87
N THR A 96 2.36 -13.79 0.64
CA THR A 96 1.37 -14.25 1.64
C THR A 96 2.03 -15.07 2.76
N ILE A 97 3.00 -15.94 2.43
CA ILE A 97 3.81 -16.66 3.42
C ILE A 97 4.63 -15.65 4.23
N MET A 98 5.33 -14.68 3.62
CA MET A 98 6.09 -13.70 4.40
C MET A 98 5.22 -12.81 5.29
N ALA A 99 3.96 -12.55 4.90
CA ALA A 99 2.99 -11.87 5.76
C ALA A 99 2.45 -12.76 6.90
N SER A 100 2.45 -14.09 6.74
CA SER A 100 2.11 -15.04 7.82
C SER A 100 3.29 -15.41 8.71
N VAL A 101 4.51 -15.46 8.18
CA VAL A 101 5.74 -15.87 8.89
C VAL A 101 6.33 -14.74 9.74
N ARG A 102 6.06 -13.46 9.43
CA ARG A 102 6.51 -12.32 10.26
C ARG A 102 5.63 -12.05 11.50
N ARG A 103 4.82 -13.03 11.91
CA ARG A 103 4.06 -13.04 13.19
C ARG A 103 4.39 -14.29 14.03
N GLY A 104 5.65 -14.71 14.00
CA GLY A 104 6.22 -15.63 14.97
C GLY A 104 7.71 -15.38 15.07
N TRP A 105 8.15 -14.93 16.26
CA TRP A 105 9.51 -14.55 16.67
C TRP A 105 9.94 -13.11 16.35
#